data_AF-A0A9P8GK13-F1
#
_entry.id   AF-A0A9P8GK13-F1
#
_cell.length_a   1.000
_cell.length_b   1.000
_cell.length_c   1.000
_cell.angle_alpha   90.00
_cell.angle_beta   90.00
_cell.angle_gamma   90.00
#
_symmetry.space_group_name_H-M   'P 1'
#
loop_
_entity.id
_entity.type
_entity.pdbx_description
1 polymer ?
#
loop_
_entity_poly.entity_id
_entity_poly.type
_entity_poly.pdbx_seq_one_letter_code
_entity_poly.pdbx_strand_id
1 'polypeptide(L)'
;MSAHLTAVYTSPTATNTFSSPLQSAPTQASSSTEKSQYLGDLRQKVSQLQDDINQFLTKKMDQDKAATEGAASKDEDMEEQMYGEEVVDED
;
A
#
# COMPACT_ATOMS: atom_id res chain seq x y z
N MET A 1 -20.58 13.70 16.25
CA MET A 1 -19.18 13.49 15.83
C MET A 1 -19.17 12.29 14.91
N SER A 2 -18.83 12.48 13.64
CA SER A 2 -18.71 11.35 12.70
C SER A 2 -17.48 10.54 13.05
N ALA A 3 -17.64 9.23 13.19
CA ALA A 3 -16.50 8.33 13.41
C ALA A 3 -15.79 8.08 12.07
N HIS A 4 -14.50 7.74 12.12
CA HIS A 4 -13.72 7.39 10.94
C HIS A 4 -13.06 6.03 11.16
N LEU A 5 -13.05 5.21 10.11
CA LEU A 5 -12.25 4.01 10.05
C LEU A 5 -10.89 4.39 9.48
N THR A 6 -9.84 4.27 10.28
CA THR A 6 -8.49 4.69 9.91
C THR A 6 -7.53 3.51 9.94
N ALA A 7 -6.65 3.43 8.95
CA ALA A 7 -5.53 2.52 8.92
C ALA A 7 -4.29 3.30 8.47
N VAL A 8 -3.16 3.04 9.13
CA VAL A 8 -1.90 3.71 8.83
C VAL A 8 -0.88 2.65 8.44
N TYR A 9 -0.36 2.78 7.24
CA TYR A 9 0.79 2.04 6.76
C TYR A 9 2.04 2.90 6.95
N THR A 10 3.04 2.35 7.63
CA THR A 10 4.33 3.02 7.84
C THR A 10 5.44 2.08 7.40
N SER A 11 6.32 2.59 6.55
CA SER A 11 7.54 1.93 6.10
C SER A 11 8.70 2.92 6.17
N PRO A 12 9.96 2.46 6.08
CA PRO A 12 11.13 3.35 6.10
C PRO A 12 11.14 4.40 4.98
N THR A 13 10.48 4.11 3.86
CA THR A 13 10.48 4.94 2.64
C THR A 13 9.16 5.64 2.36
N ALA A 14 8.05 5.21 3.00
CA ALA A 14 6.74 5.79 2.78
C ALA A 14 5.77 5.60 3.96
N THR A 15 4.92 6.59 4.17
CA THR A 15 3.77 6.51 5.07
C THR A 15 2.50 6.78 4.27
N ASN A 16 1.47 5.94 4.46
CA ASN A 16 0.17 6.13 3.83
C ASN A 16 -0.94 5.98 4.86
N THR A 17 -1.87 6.93 4.89
CA THR A 17 -3.02 6.92 5.79
C THR A 17 -4.29 6.69 4.98
N PHE A 18 -4.98 5.62 5.28
CA PHE A 18 -6.31 5.34 4.77
C PHE A 18 -7.33 5.82 5.79
N SER A 19 -8.33 6.59 5.33
CA SER A 19 -9.40 7.10 6.18
C SER A 19 -10.71 7.05 5.43
N SER A 20 -11.70 6.38 6.03
CA SER A 20 -13.05 6.29 5.48
C SER A 20 -14.06 6.77 6.51
N PRO A 21 -14.96 7.70 6.16
CA PRO A 21 -15.97 8.19 7.09
C PRO A 21 -16.95 7.07 7.43
N LEU A 22 -17.26 6.90 8.72
CA LEU A 22 -18.31 6.01 9.21
C LEU A 22 -19.61 6.78 9.42
N GLN A 23 -20.72 6.06 9.35
CA GLN A 23 -22.01 6.63 9.73
C GLN A 23 -22.05 6.89 11.24
N SER A 24 -22.96 7.74 11.69
CA SER A 24 -23.17 7.97 13.12
C SER A 24 -23.56 6.65 13.80
N ALA A 25 -22.90 6.35 14.91
CA ALA A 25 -23.19 5.14 15.67
C ALA A 25 -24.65 5.17 16.17
N PRO A 26 -25.40 4.07 16.04
CA PRO A 26 -26.74 3.95 16.58
C PRO A 26 -26.69 4.08 18.12
N THR A 27 -27.69 4.74 18.68
CA THR A 27 -27.80 4.95 20.13
C THR A 27 -28.56 3.80 20.79
N GLN A 28 -28.65 3.77 22.12
CA GLN A 28 -29.48 2.78 22.80
C GLN A 28 -30.96 2.85 22.36
N ALA A 29 -31.44 4.07 22.05
CA ALA A 29 -32.79 4.30 21.54
C ALA A 29 -33.00 3.84 20.09
N SER A 30 -31.93 3.52 19.35
CA SER A 30 -32.03 3.03 17.98
C SER A 30 -32.59 1.62 17.91
N SER A 31 -33.42 1.39 16.91
CA SER A 31 -34.05 0.11 16.60
C SER A 31 -33.00 -0.98 16.27
N SER A 32 -33.41 -2.24 16.37
CA SER A 32 -32.57 -3.37 15.97
C SER A 32 -32.20 -3.32 14.48
N THR A 33 -33.10 -2.80 13.64
CA THR A 33 -32.87 -2.61 12.20
C THR A 33 -31.75 -1.61 11.93
N GLU A 34 -31.80 -0.42 12.56
CA GLU A 34 -30.76 0.61 12.40
C GLU A 34 -29.39 0.10 12.88
N LYS A 35 -29.37 -0.66 13.98
CA LYS A 35 -28.15 -1.31 14.48
C LYS A 35 -27.59 -2.32 13.49
N SER A 36 -28.44 -3.14 12.89
CA SER A 36 -28.04 -4.14 11.90
C SER A 36 -27.53 -3.51 10.61
N GLN A 37 -28.19 -2.43 10.15
CA GLN A 37 -27.74 -1.65 9.00
C GLN A 37 -26.38 -1.00 9.24
N TYR A 38 -26.19 -0.36 10.39
CA TYR A 38 -24.90 0.22 10.77
C TYR A 38 -23.77 -0.82 10.78
N LEU A 39 -24.03 -2.02 11.32
CA LEU A 39 -23.04 -3.11 11.31
C LEU A 39 -22.76 -3.64 9.90
N GLY A 40 -23.79 -3.71 9.05
CA GLY A 40 -23.64 -4.06 7.63
C GLY A 40 -22.75 -3.06 6.89
N ASP A 41 -23.06 -1.77 7.01
CA ASP A 41 -22.27 -0.68 6.43
C ASP A 41 -20.84 -0.67 6.94
N LEU A 42 -20.64 -0.87 8.25
CA LEU A 42 -19.32 -0.95 8.85
C LEU A 42 -18.52 -2.12 8.26
N ARG A 43 -19.13 -3.30 8.16
CA ARG A 43 -18.49 -4.48 7.57
C ARG A 43 -18.09 -4.22 6.11
N GLN A 44 -18.98 -3.62 5.32
CA GLN A 44 -18.68 -3.31 3.92
C GLN A 44 -17.52 -2.31 3.81
N LYS A 45 -17.49 -1.26 4.64
CA LYS A 45 -16.39 -0.29 4.65
C LYS A 45 -15.06 -0.90 5.09
N VAL A 46 -15.08 -1.85 6.03
CA VAL A 46 -13.89 -2.60 6.43
C VAL A 46 -13.37 -3.45 5.29
N SER A 47 -14.25 -4.16 4.57
CA SER A 47 -13.85 -4.93 3.38
C SER A 47 -13.25 -4.05 2.29
N GLN A 48 -13.88 -2.91 1.99
CA GLN A 48 -13.33 -1.95 1.02
C GLN A 48 -11.96 -1.43 1.44
N LEU A 49 -11.80 -1.06 2.72
CA LEU A 49 -10.53 -0.59 3.25
C LEU A 49 -9.44 -1.66 3.12
N GLN A 50 -9.78 -2.93 3.36
CA GLN A 50 -8.86 -4.05 3.18
C GLN A 50 -8.43 -4.19 1.72
N ASP A 51 -9.36 -4.09 0.78
CA ASP A 51 -9.06 -4.15 -0.65
C ASP A 51 -8.15 -2.99 -1.08
N ASP A 52 -8.41 -1.77 -0.61
CA ASP A 52 -7.60 -0.59 -0.88
C ASP A 52 -6.16 -0.77 -0.34
N ILE A 53 -6.01 -1.33 0.87
CA ILE A 53 -4.71 -1.64 1.46
C ILE A 53 -3.98 -2.69 0.62
N ASN A 54 -4.66 -3.78 0.25
CA ASN A 54 -4.06 -4.85 -0.56
C ASN A 54 -3.60 -4.33 -1.91
N GLN A 55 -4.40 -3.49 -2.56
CA GLN A 55 -4.04 -2.87 -3.84
C GLN A 55 -2.84 -1.93 -3.68
N PHE A 56 -2.81 -1.13 -2.62
CA PHE A 56 -1.69 -0.23 -2.32
C PHE A 56 -0.39 -1.02 -2.09
N LEU A 57 -0.42 -2.05 -1.25
CA LEU A 57 0.74 -2.88 -0.95
C LEU A 57 1.24 -3.63 -2.19
N THR A 58 0.33 -4.16 -3.02
CA THR A 58 0.70 -4.83 -4.28
C THR A 58 1.42 -3.88 -5.22
N LYS A 59 0.87 -2.68 -5.44
CA LYS A 59 1.53 -1.65 -6.25
C LYS A 59 2.89 -1.25 -5.68
N LYS A 60 3.02 -1.19 -4.35
CA LYS A 60 4.30 -0.88 -3.71
C LYS A 60 5.33 -1.98 -3.90
N MET A 61 4.94 -3.25 -3.77
CA MET A 61 5.82 -4.38 -4.06
C MET A 61 6.27 -4.37 -5.52
N ASP A 62 5.37 -4.07 -6.47
CA ASP A 62 5.72 -3.98 -7.89
C ASP A 62 6.70 -2.82 -8.15
N GLN A 63 6.49 -1.66 -7.50
CA GLN A 63 7.41 -0.52 -7.57
C GLN A 63 8.78 -0.85 -6.99
N ASP A 64 8.84 -1.48 -5.82
CA ASP A 64 10.09 -1.85 -5.15
C ASP A 64 10.84 -2.93 -5.94
N LYS A 65 10.09 -3.86 -6.54
CA LYS A 65 10.64 -4.87 -7.45
C LYS A 65 11.22 -4.25 -8.72
N ALA A 66 10.50 -3.34 -9.37
CA ALA A 66 11.01 -2.64 -10.54
C ALA A 66 12.22 -1.75 -10.21
N ALA A 67 12.26 -1.15 -9.01
CA ALA A 67 13.42 -0.36 -8.57
C ALA A 67 14.66 -1.22 -8.30
N THR A 68 14.46 -2.44 -7.80
CA THR A 68 15.57 -3.40 -7.56
C THR A 68 16.03 -4.09 -8.84
N GLU A 69 15.10 -4.54 -9.69
CA GLU A 69 15.41 -5.11 -11.01
C GLU A 69 16.00 -4.06 -11.96
N GLY A 70 15.48 -2.83 -11.94
CA GLY A 70 16.01 -1.72 -12.74
C GLY A 70 17.39 -1.22 -12.31
N ALA A 71 17.77 -1.45 -11.04
CA ALA A 71 19.13 -1.23 -10.55
C ALA A 71 20.05 -2.37 -10.99
N ALA A 72 19.60 -3.63 -10.90
CA ALA A 72 20.35 -4.79 -11.37
C ALA A 72 20.60 -4.75 -12.89
N SER A 73 19.59 -4.37 -13.70
CA SER A 73 19.76 -4.22 -15.15
C SER A 73 20.72 -3.10 -15.53
N LYS A 74 20.90 -2.08 -14.67
CA LYS A 74 21.83 -0.97 -14.91
C LYS A 74 23.27 -1.38 -14.58
N ASP A 75 23.45 -2.22 -13.56
CA ASP A 75 24.74 -2.87 -13.27
C ASP A 75 25.09 -3.88 -14.36
N GLU A 76 24.14 -4.71 -14.82
CA GLU A 76 24.36 -5.64 -15.93
C GLU A 76 24.71 -4.90 -17.25
N ASP A 77 24.00 -3.82 -17.61
CA ASP A 77 24.34 -2.99 -18.79
C ASP A 77 25.73 -2.32 -18.67
N MET A 78 26.17 -1.97 -17.46
CA MET A 78 27.52 -1.42 -17.22
C MET A 78 28.59 -2.52 -17.29
N GLU A 79 28.33 -3.70 -16.73
CA GLU A 79 29.24 -4.86 -16.81
C GLU A 79 29.41 -5.35 -18.26
N GLU A 80 28.36 -5.35 -19.08
CA GLU A 80 28.45 -5.70 -20.50
C GLU A 80 29.25 -4.68 -21.33
N GLN A 81 29.13 -3.38 -21.02
CA GLN A 81 29.90 -2.32 -21.68
C GLN A 81 31.40 -2.41 -21.37
N MET A 82 31.78 -2.92 -20.20
CA MET A 82 33.18 -3.14 -19.82
C MET A 82 33.76 -4.47 -20.35
N TYR A 83 32.94 -5.35 -20.94
CA TYR A 83 33.37 -6.66 -21.44
C TYR A 83 34.18 -6.60 -22.76
N GLY A 84 34.40 -5.41 -23.31
CA GLY A 84 35.12 -5.17 -24.58
C GLY A 84 36.35 -4.28 -24.48
N GLU A 85 36.70 -3.79 -23.30
CA GLU A 85 37.88 -2.93 -23.07
C GLU A 85 38.83 -3.72 -22.17
N GLU A 86 39.88 -4.34 -22.74
CA GLU A 86 40.97 -4.87 -21.92
C GLU A 86 41.58 -3.68 -21.16
N VAL A 87 41.27 -3.56 -19.87
CA VAL A 87 42.07 -2.76 -18.94
C VAL A 87 43.44 -3.43 -18.86
N VAL A 88 44.31 -3.03 -19.77
CA VAL A 88 45.75 -3.30 -19.68
C VAL A 88 46.23 -2.48 -18.49
N ASP A 89 46.39 -3.14 -17.35
CA ASP A 89 47.17 -2.62 -16.24
C ASP A 89 48.62 -2.48 -16.74
N GLU A 90 49.05 -1.25 -17.07
CA GLU A 90 50.44 -0.93 -17.40
C GLU A 90 51.26 -0.84 -16.09
N ASP A 91 52.08 -1.87 -15.84
CA ASP A 91 53.22 -1.87 -14.90
C ASP A 91 54.41 -1.02 -15.42
#